data_AF-A0A4U5VV60-F1
#
_entry.id   AF-A0A4U5VV60-F1
#
_cell.length_a   1.000
_cell.length_b   1.000
_cell.length_c   1.000
_cell.angle_alpha   90.00
_cell.angle_beta   90.00
_cell.angle_gamma   90.00
#
_symmetry.space_group_name_H-M   'P 1'
#
loop_
_entity.id
_entity.type
_entity.pdbx_description
1 polymer ?
#
loop_
_entity_poly.entity_id
_entity_poly.type
_entity_poly.pdbx_seq_one_letter_code
_entity_poly.pdbx_strand_id
1 'polypeptide(L)'
;MEQKVVAFESDEIDWGGSGAEEGGIVKKSKSLSMNVHSGLPDPLTGPVKCSLVKGDYLYFHYGCDGQDDRGWGCGYRTIQTVASWLCRNWFPLQGKHRPPPSLPEIQQALVTMGDKPASFSCSREWIGTFEASLVLDYFYDVPCKLVHVRGGGAELEHIAVEELHQHFEKHGSPVMMGGDRDNSSKGILGVCSGDRGSYLLVVDPHYYGCQLEQQELQKRGWVAWKRVSSLDQSSFYNLCMPQTAKKGT
;
A
#
# COMPACT_ATOMS: atom_id res chain seq x y z
N MET A 1 11.71 3.98 43.56
CA MET A 1 11.11 3.18 42.46
C MET A 1 10.68 4.18 41.41
N GLU A 2 11.55 4.47 40.46
CA GLU A 2 11.30 5.43 39.39
C GLU A 2 10.80 4.68 38.15
N GLN A 3 9.63 5.09 37.66
CA GLN A 3 9.08 4.62 36.39
C GLN A 3 9.87 5.29 35.25
N LYS A 4 10.57 4.47 34.46
CA LYS A 4 11.20 4.88 33.20
C LYS A 4 10.13 4.94 32.13
N VAL A 5 9.77 6.16 31.70
CA VAL A 5 8.97 6.39 30.50
C VAL A 5 9.85 6.13 29.28
N VAL A 6 9.48 5.15 28.46
CA VAL A 6 10.15 4.87 27.19
C VAL A 6 9.55 5.82 26.16
N ALA A 7 10.36 6.75 25.65
CA ALA A 7 10.00 7.63 24.56
C ALA A 7 9.93 6.83 23.25
N PHE A 8 8.85 7.01 22.49
CA PHE A 8 8.69 6.47 21.15
C PHE A 8 9.43 7.40 20.18
N GLU A 9 10.60 7.00 19.70
CA GLU A 9 11.35 7.74 18.68
C GLU A 9 10.60 7.68 17.35
N SER A 10 10.42 8.84 16.71
CA SER A 10 9.82 8.95 15.39
C SER A 10 10.78 8.41 14.33
N ASP A 11 10.37 7.37 13.60
CA ASP A 11 11.12 6.79 12.48
C ASP A 11 11.25 7.79 11.31
N GLU A 12 12.31 8.60 11.31
CA GLU A 12 12.76 9.27 10.09
C GLU A 12 13.45 8.25 9.17
N ILE A 13 12.91 8.08 7.96
CA ILE A 13 13.51 7.21 6.94
C ILE A 13 14.61 8.01 6.24
N ASP A 14 15.87 7.56 6.37
CA ASP A 14 17.01 8.09 5.64
C ASP A 14 16.95 7.66 4.17
N TRP A 15 16.79 8.63 3.27
CA TRP A 15 16.62 8.43 1.83
C TRP A 15 17.93 8.53 1.02
N GLY A 16 19.10 8.55 1.67
CA GLY A 16 20.39 8.33 0.98
C GLY A 16 20.64 9.22 -0.24
N GLY A 17 20.80 10.53 -0.03
CA GLY A 17 21.21 11.48 -1.07
C GLY A 17 22.69 11.84 -1.01
N SER A 18 23.47 11.52 -2.04
CA SER A 18 24.84 12.01 -2.24
C SER A 18 24.84 13.50 -2.63
N GLY A 19 25.68 14.31 -1.95
CA GLY A 19 25.82 15.78 -2.13
C GLY A 19 26.35 16.22 -3.50
N ALA A 20 26.35 17.50 -3.89
CA ALA A 20 26.44 18.73 -3.10
C ALA A 20 25.84 19.95 -3.85
N GLU A 21 25.32 20.93 -3.10
CA GLU A 21 25.71 22.35 -3.16
C GLU A 21 24.94 23.18 -2.10
N GLU A 22 25.64 24.13 -1.49
CA GLU A 22 25.26 24.92 -0.32
C GLU A 22 24.17 25.97 -0.60
N GLY A 23 23.24 26.12 0.34
CA GLY A 23 22.25 27.19 0.35
C GLY A 23 21.09 26.85 1.27
N GLY A 24 21.12 27.37 2.50
CA GLY A 24 20.23 27.01 3.60
C GLY A 24 18.74 27.05 3.27
N ILE A 25 18.13 25.88 3.19
CA ILE A 25 16.78 25.61 3.67
C ILE A 25 16.91 24.29 4.42
N VAL A 26 16.69 24.30 5.73
CA VAL A 26 16.45 23.08 6.49
C VAL A 26 15.17 22.49 5.89
N LYS A 27 15.32 21.60 4.90
CA LYS A 27 14.22 20.78 4.39
C LYS A 27 13.80 19.94 5.58
N LYS A 28 12.75 20.36 6.30
CA LYS A 28 12.06 19.48 7.24
C LYS A 28 11.80 18.19 6.48
N SER A 29 12.43 17.10 6.92
CA SER A 29 12.04 15.76 6.51
C SER A 29 10.53 15.66 6.77
N LYS A 30 9.74 15.53 5.70
CA LYS A 30 8.29 15.38 5.86
C LYS A 30 8.06 13.95 6.31
N SER A 31 7.69 13.77 7.57
CA SER A 31 7.25 12.46 8.06
C SER A 31 6.00 12.03 7.30
N LEU A 32 5.93 10.77 6.88
CA LEU A 32 4.74 10.23 6.24
C LEU A 32 3.65 9.98 7.31
N SER A 33 2.39 10.17 6.93
CA SER A 33 1.27 9.88 7.83
C SER A 33 1.13 8.38 8.04
N MET A 34 1.03 7.95 9.30
CA MET A 34 0.86 6.55 9.69
C MET A 34 -0.63 6.22 9.85
N ASN A 35 -1.03 4.99 9.53
CA ASN A 35 -2.37 4.45 9.83
C ASN A 35 -3.52 5.40 9.49
N VAL A 36 -3.45 6.05 8.33
CA VAL A 36 -4.39 7.09 7.89
C VAL A 36 -5.86 6.66 7.84
N HIS A 37 -6.14 5.36 7.94
CA HIS A 37 -7.50 4.81 8.04
C HIS A 37 -8.09 4.86 9.46
N SER A 38 -7.27 4.99 10.51
CA SER A 38 -7.76 4.96 11.89
C SER A 38 -8.77 6.08 12.15
N GLY A 39 -9.78 5.80 12.99
CA GLY A 39 -10.84 6.76 13.30
C GLY A 39 -11.85 7.02 12.16
N LEU A 40 -11.66 6.45 10.97
CA LEU A 40 -12.68 6.48 9.93
C LEU A 40 -13.88 5.63 10.38
N PRO A 41 -15.12 6.16 10.35
CA PRO A 41 -16.30 5.39 10.78
C PRO A 41 -16.58 4.23 9.83
N ASP A 42 -17.20 3.17 10.36
CA ASP A 42 -17.67 2.05 9.56
C ASP A 42 -18.67 2.51 8.49
N PRO A 43 -18.64 1.92 7.28
CA PRO A 43 -19.52 2.32 6.19
C PRO A 43 -20.97 1.84 6.37
N LEU A 44 -21.18 0.92 7.33
CA LEU A 44 -22.45 0.25 7.56
C LEU A 44 -22.84 0.35 9.04
N THR A 45 -24.11 0.64 9.30
CA THR A 45 -24.72 0.53 10.63
C THR A 45 -25.00 -0.94 10.93
N GLY A 46 -24.10 -1.61 11.66
CA GLY A 46 -24.21 -3.04 11.98
C GLY A 46 -23.69 -3.95 10.86
N PRO A 47 -22.40 -3.91 10.54
CA PRO A 47 -21.83 -4.80 9.54
C PRO A 47 -21.92 -6.28 9.98
N VAL A 48 -22.14 -7.17 9.01
CA VAL A 48 -22.14 -8.63 9.25
C VAL A 48 -20.71 -9.11 9.47
N LYS A 49 -19.76 -8.62 8.67
CA LYS A 49 -18.33 -8.91 8.82
C LYS A 49 -17.50 -7.69 8.43
N CYS A 50 -16.54 -7.31 9.28
CA CYS A 50 -15.54 -6.30 8.97
C CYS A 50 -14.16 -6.88 9.25
N SER A 51 -13.24 -6.78 8.29
CA SER A 51 -11.87 -7.29 8.41
C SER A 51 -10.92 -6.23 7.89
N LEU A 52 -9.98 -5.82 8.75
CA LEU A 52 -9.06 -4.71 8.49
C LEU A 52 -7.61 -5.21 8.56
N VAL A 53 -6.71 -4.39 8.01
CA VAL A 53 -5.27 -4.46 8.24
C VAL A 53 -4.97 -4.53 9.74
N LYS A 54 -3.96 -5.31 10.13
CA LYS A 54 -3.48 -5.48 11.50
C LYS A 54 -2.04 -5.01 11.58
N GLY A 55 -1.75 -4.03 12.43
CA GLY A 55 -0.41 -3.46 12.56
C GLY A 55 -0.16 -2.24 11.67
N ASP A 56 1.00 -1.63 11.83
CA ASP A 56 1.25 -0.25 11.40
C ASP A 56 1.80 -0.15 9.97
N TYR A 57 1.39 0.88 9.24
CA TYR A 57 1.91 1.22 7.91
C TYR A 57 2.00 2.73 7.71
N LEU A 58 2.81 3.15 6.73
CA LEU A 58 2.94 4.52 6.27
C LEU A 58 2.19 4.73 4.95
N TYR A 59 1.55 5.90 4.82
CA TYR A 59 0.87 6.31 3.60
C TYR A 59 1.85 6.94 2.61
N PHE A 60 2.27 6.16 1.62
CA PHE A 60 3.06 6.65 0.49
C PHE A 60 2.13 7.14 -0.63
N HIS A 61 2.47 8.29 -1.21
CA HIS A 61 1.67 8.97 -2.23
C HIS A 61 2.58 9.75 -3.18
N TYR A 62 2.03 10.31 -4.25
CA TYR A 62 2.82 11.07 -5.23
C TYR A 62 3.67 12.18 -4.59
N GLY A 63 4.91 12.28 -5.01
CA GLY A 63 5.84 13.33 -4.60
C GLY A 63 6.30 13.27 -3.14
N CYS A 64 5.96 12.21 -2.39
CA CYS A 64 6.18 12.19 -0.95
C CYS A 64 7.67 12.17 -0.55
N ASP A 65 8.55 11.67 -1.44
CA ASP A 65 10.01 11.63 -1.31
C ASP A 65 10.72 12.71 -2.16
N GLY A 66 9.96 13.64 -2.74
CA GLY A 66 10.49 14.71 -3.59
C GLY A 66 10.62 14.36 -5.08
N GLN A 67 10.40 13.10 -5.48
CA GLN A 67 10.32 12.73 -6.90
C GLN A 67 8.93 12.99 -7.46
N ASP A 68 8.82 13.79 -8.53
CA ASP A 68 7.54 14.00 -9.22
C ASP A 68 7.16 12.78 -10.07
N ASP A 69 6.37 11.90 -9.46
CA ASP A 69 5.89 10.65 -10.05
C ASP A 69 4.41 10.66 -10.43
N ARG A 70 3.81 11.86 -10.53
CA ARG A 70 2.40 12.01 -10.93
C ARG A 70 2.15 11.40 -12.30
N GLY A 71 1.08 10.60 -12.39
CA GLY A 71 0.63 9.98 -13.63
C GLY A 71 1.30 8.64 -13.97
N TRP A 72 2.30 8.20 -13.21
CA TRP A 72 2.97 6.91 -13.47
C TRP A 72 3.42 6.16 -12.20
N GLY A 73 3.58 6.85 -11.08
CA GLY A 73 4.15 6.31 -9.85
C GLY A 73 3.21 5.52 -8.94
N CYS A 74 1.91 5.43 -9.24
CA CYS A 74 0.91 4.99 -8.26
C CYS A 74 1.16 3.54 -7.81
N GLY A 75 1.55 2.65 -8.74
CA GLY A 75 1.95 1.28 -8.40
C GLY A 75 3.13 1.23 -7.44
N TYR A 76 4.14 2.06 -7.66
CA TYR A 76 5.32 2.16 -6.79
C TYR A 76 4.94 2.64 -5.38
N ARG A 77 4.09 3.67 -5.27
CA ARG A 77 3.64 4.19 -3.97
C ARG A 77 2.79 3.20 -3.19
N THR A 78 1.95 2.42 -3.88
CA THR A 78 1.23 1.32 -3.22
C THR A 78 2.17 0.23 -2.74
N ILE A 79 3.19 -0.15 -3.53
CA ILE A 79 4.24 -1.08 -3.09
C ILE A 79 4.96 -0.54 -1.85
N GLN A 80 5.34 0.73 -1.82
CA GLN A 80 6.00 1.34 -0.66
C GLN A 80 5.10 1.32 0.59
N THR A 81 3.79 1.54 0.43
CA THR A 81 2.81 1.40 1.51
C THR A 81 2.79 -0.04 2.07
N VAL A 82 2.70 -1.05 1.21
CA VAL A 82 2.74 -2.48 1.59
C VAL A 82 4.07 -2.83 2.25
N ALA A 83 5.18 -2.42 1.64
CA ALA A 83 6.53 -2.63 2.15
C ALA A 83 6.70 -2.01 3.53
N SER A 84 6.17 -0.81 3.77
CA SER A 84 6.25 -0.13 5.07
C SER A 84 5.59 -0.93 6.19
N TRP A 85 4.53 -1.68 5.87
CA TRP A 85 3.88 -2.61 6.78
C TRP A 85 4.75 -3.85 7.03
N LEU A 86 5.34 -4.44 5.98
CA LEU A 86 6.25 -5.59 6.11
C LEU A 86 7.45 -5.24 7.01
N CYS A 87 8.03 -4.05 6.84
CA CYS A 87 9.15 -3.56 7.64
C CYS A 87 8.85 -3.49 9.14
N ARG A 88 7.58 -3.35 9.52
CA ARG A 88 7.12 -3.13 10.90
C ARG A 88 6.52 -4.37 11.55
N ASN A 89 5.93 -5.25 10.74
CA ASN A 89 5.04 -6.31 11.26
C ASN A 89 5.48 -7.74 10.88
N TRP A 90 6.40 -7.92 9.92
CA TRP A 90 6.75 -9.25 9.39
C TRP A 90 7.94 -9.90 10.11
N PHE A 91 7.80 -11.19 10.49
CA PHE A 91 8.80 -11.96 11.27
C PHE A 91 9.18 -13.32 10.64
N PRO A 92 10.44 -13.80 10.81
CA PRO A 92 11.52 -13.16 11.54
C PRO A 92 12.06 -11.95 10.75
N LEU A 93 12.19 -10.81 11.43
CA LEU A 93 12.97 -9.67 10.93
C LEU A 93 14.40 -10.21 10.75
N GLN A 94 14.74 -10.75 9.58
CA GLN A 94 16.03 -11.39 9.30
C GLN A 94 17.13 -10.34 9.30
N GLY A 95 17.50 -9.79 10.47
CA GLY A 95 18.63 -8.89 10.69
C GLY A 95 18.69 -7.64 9.80
N LYS A 96 17.64 -7.33 9.04
CA LYS A 96 17.60 -6.25 8.05
C LYS A 96 16.23 -5.61 8.14
N HIS A 97 16.08 -4.60 9.00
CA HIS A 97 15.07 -3.57 8.80
C HIS A 97 15.40 -2.87 7.49
N ARG A 98 14.95 -3.43 6.37
CA ARG A 98 15.10 -2.79 5.07
C ARG A 98 13.98 -1.77 4.95
N PRO A 99 14.25 -0.47 4.74
CA PRO A 99 13.19 0.50 4.50
C PRO A 99 12.43 0.16 3.20
N PRO A 100 11.22 0.73 2.98
CA PRO A 100 10.56 0.64 1.69
C PRO A 100 11.50 1.08 0.55
N PRO A 101 11.63 0.31 -0.53
CA PRO A 101 12.52 0.66 -1.62
C PRO A 101 12.05 1.95 -2.32
N SER A 102 13.01 2.75 -2.77
CA SER A 102 12.76 3.91 -3.64
C SER A 102 12.26 3.48 -5.02
N LEU A 103 11.64 4.42 -5.76
CA LEU A 103 11.20 4.15 -7.14
C LEU A 103 12.34 3.62 -8.04
N PRO A 104 13.56 4.21 -8.03
CA PRO A 104 14.69 3.67 -8.79
C PRO A 104 15.12 2.28 -8.34
N GLU A 105 15.11 1.96 -7.04
CA GLU A 105 15.42 0.61 -6.55
C GLU A 105 14.40 -0.43 -7.04
N ILE A 106 13.11 -0.07 -7.05
CA ILE A 106 12.06 -0.93 -7.60
C ILE A 106 12.30 -1.21 -9.09
N GLN A 107 12.60 -0.17 -9.88
CA GLN A 107 12.90 -0.33 -11.31
C GLN A 107 14.13 -1.20 -11.53
N GLN A 108 15.19 -0.94 -10.76
CA GLN A 108 16.43 -1.71 -10.86
C GLN A 108 16.21 -3.18 -10.48
N ALA A 109 15.40 -3.48 -9.47
CA ALA A 109 15.07 -4.85 -9.09
C ALA A 109 14.34 -5.58 -10.23
N LEU A 110 13.35 -4.95 -10.88
CA LEU A 110 12.63 -5.54 -12.01
C LEU A 110 13.55 -5.82 -13.21
N VAL A 111 14.51 -4.94 -13.49
CA VAL A 111 15.55 -5.18 -14.50
C VAL A 111 16.47 -6.33 -14.08
N THR A 112 16.91 -6.35 -12.82
CA THR A 112 17.81 -7.39 -12.30
C THR A 112 17.16 -8.77 -12.33
N MET A 113 15.85 -8.87 -12.10
CA MET A 113 15.09 -10.12 -12.20
C MET A 113 14.81 -10.54 -13.65
N GLY A 114 15.11 -9.70 -14.64
CA GLY A 114 14.84 -9.96 -16.06
C GLY A 114 13.38 -9.78 -16.49
N ASP A 115 12.54 -9.21 -15.62
CA ASP A 115 11.13 -8.91 -15.93
C ASP A 115 11.01 -7.71 -16.90
N LYS A 116 11.91 -6.73 -16.75
CA LYS A 116 11.95 -5.52 -17.58
C LYS A 116 13.30 -5.35 -18.30
N PRO A 117 13.32 -4.71 -19.49
CA PRO A 117 14.57 -4.41 -20.19
C PRO A 117 15.38 -3.34 -19.44
N ALA A 118 16.68 -3.24 -19.70
CA ALA A 118 17.55 -2.24 -19.07
C ALA A 118 17.07 -0.79 -19.22
N SER A 119 16.36 -0.47 -20.31
CA SER A 119 15.76 0.85 -20.56
C SER A 119 14.65 1.23 -19.59
N PHE A 120 14.13 0.28 -18.82
CA PHE A 120 13.10 0.53 -17.81
C PHE A 120 13.66 1.25 -16.57
N SER A 121 14.96 1.06 -16.28
CA SER A 121 15.63 1.79 -15.20
C SER A 121 15.66 3.29 -15.51
N CYS A 122 15.27 4.12 -14.55
CA CYS A 122 15.10 5.57 -14.70
C CYS A 122 13.98 5.99 -15.68
N SER A 123 13.12 5.07 -16.10
CA SER A 123 11.94 5.39 -16.91
C SER A 123 10.82 6.02 -16.06
N ARG A 124 9.74 6.43 -16.72
CA ARG A 124 8.47 6.84 -16.10
C ARG A 124 7.34 5.86 -16.43
N GLU A 125 7.70 4.60 -16.66
CA GLU A 125 6.71 3.56 -16.94
C GLU A 125 5.99 3.14 -15.65
N TRP A 126 4.70 2.85 -15.78
CA TRP A 126 3.87 2.36 -14.68
C TRP A 126 4.10 0.86 -14.44
N ILE A 127 3.74 0.38 -13.26
CA ILE A 127 3.80 -1.04 -12.86
C ILE A 127 2.50 -1.49 -12.22
N GLY A 128 2.19 -2.78 -12.34
CA GLY A 128 0.97 -3.39 -11.85
C GLY A 128 1.19 -4.33 -10.67
N THR A 129 0.15 -5.11 -10.38
CA THR A 129 0.12 -6.09 -9.28
C THR A 129 1.09 -7.25 -9.47
N PHE A 130 1.41 -7.59 -10.73
CA PHE A 130 2.37 -8.63 -11.04
C PHE A 130 3.78 -8.18 -10.66
N GLU A 131 4.22 -7.02 -11.15
CA GLU A 131 5.51 -6.43 -10.76
C GLU A 131 5.59 -6.21 -9.24
N ALA A 132 4.49 -5.78 -8.60
CA ALA A 132 4.42 -5.67 -7.15
C ALA A 132 4.73 -7.00 -6.44
N SER A 133 4.20 -8.13 -6.95
CA SER A 133 4.50 -9.44 -6.38
C SER A 133 5.98 -9.81 -6.48
N LEU A 134 6.62 -9.51 -7.62
CA LEU A 134 8.05 -9.75 -7.82
C LEU A 134 8.90 -8.90 -6.87
N VAL A 135 8.53 -7.63 -6.73
CA VAL A 135 9.27 -6.66 -5.91
C VAL A 135 9.18 -7.00 -4.43
N LEU A 136 8.00 -7.38 -3.94
CA LEU A 136 7.80 -7.76 -2.54
C LEU A 136 8.55 -9.06 -2.21
N ASP A 137 8.56 -10.03 -3.11
CA ASP A 137 9.33 -11.27 -2.96
C ASP A 137 10.84 -10.98 -2.96
N TYR A 138 11.32 -10.20 -3.93
CA TYR A 138 12.74 -9.84 -4.08
C TYR A 138 13.33 -9.13 -2.85
N PHE A 139 12.60 -8.16 -2.30
CA PHE A 139 13.11 -7.34 -1.19
C PHE A 139 12.86 -7.91 0.19
N TYR A 140 11.78 -8.69 0.37
CA TYR A 140 11.29 -9.09 1.69
C TYR A 140 11.12 -10.60 1.86
N ASP A 141 11.37 -11.41 0.82
CA ASP A 141 11.13 -12.87 0.83
C ASP A 141 9.67 -13.18 1.19
N VAL A 142 8.74 -12.38 0.62
CA VAL A 142 7.30 -12.51 0.83
C VAL A 142 6.60 -12.83 -0.49
N PRO A 143 6.19 -14.09 -0.71
CA PRO A 143 5.41 -14.43 -1.88
C PRO A 143 4.02 -13.79 -1.78
N CYS A 144 3.42 -13.49 -2.93
CA CYS A 144 2.09 -12.91 -3.00
C CYS A 144 1.10 -13.85 -3.72
N LYS A 145 -0.13 -13.92 -3.23
CA LYS A 145 -1.25 -14.49 -3.99
C LYS A 145 -1.78 -13.42 -4.95
N LEU A 146 -1.83 -13.75 -6.24
CA LEU A 146 -2.48 -12.91 -7.25
C LEU A 146 -3.90 -13.39 -7.48
N VAL A 147 -4.88 -12.51 -7.27
CA VAL A 147 -6.29 -12.79 -7.55
C VAL A 147 -6.73 -11.93 -8.71
N HIS A 148 -7.18 -12.57 -9.79
CA HIS A 148 -7.72 -11.91 -10.97
C HIS A 148 -9.25 -11.99 -10.93
N VAL A 149 -9.90 -10.84 -10.99
CA VAL A 149 -11.36 -10.69 -10.99
C VAL A 149 -11.78 -10.26 -12.40
N ARG A 150 -12.48 -11.13 -13.12
CA ARG A 150 -12.91 -10.86 -14.49
C ARG A 150 -14.14 -9.95 -14.42
N GLY A 151 -14.14 -8.89 -15.22
CA GLY A 151 -15.13 -7.81 -15.12
C GLY A 151 -16.57 -8.31 -15.10
N GLY A 152 -17.23 -8.07 -13.97
CA GLY A 152 -18.61 -8.42 -13.69
C GLY A 152 -18.84 -8.16 -12.21
N GLY A 153 -19.74 -7.23 -11.87
CA GLY A 153 -19.97 -6.81 -10.48
C GLY A 153 -20.14 -7.93 -9.47
N ALA A 154 -20.73 -9.03 -9.91
CA ALA A 154 -20.91 -10.23 -9.12
C ALA A 154 -19.59 -10.91 -8.71
N GLU A 155 -18.57 -10.96 -9.59
CA GLU A 155 -17.27 -11.56 -9.22
C GLU A 155 -16.53 -10.70 -8.19
N LEU A 156 -16.59 -9.38 -8.32
CA LEU A 156 -15.96 -8.49 -7.36
C LEU A 156 -16.66 -8.56 -5.99
N GLU A 157 -17.99 -8.66 -5.98
CA GLU A 157 -18.78 -8.79 -4.76
C GLU A 157 -18.62 -10.16 -4.09
N HIS A 158 -18.46 -11.25 -4.85
CA HIS A 158 -18.41 -12.60 -4.28
C HIS A 158 -16.99 -13.15 -4.10
N ILE A 159 -16.10 -12.96 -5.07
CA ILE A 159 -14.76 -13.54 -5.06
C ILE A 159 -13.81 -12.62 -4.31
N ALA A 160 -13.70 -11.35 -4.73
CA ALA A 160 -12.72 -10.45 -4.14
C ALA A 160 -13.00 -10.15 -2.67
N VAL A 161 -14.26 -9.94 -2.30
CA VAL A 161 -14.66 -9.68 -0.91
C VAL A 161 -14.31 -10.85 0.01
N GLU A 162 -14.62 -12.08 -0.40
CA GLU A 162 -14.31 -13.27 0.39
C GLU A 162 -12.81 -13.48 0.53
N GLU A 163 -12.06 -13.35 -0.58
CA GLU A 163 -10.60 -13.43 -0.59
C GLU A 163 -9.96 -12.38 0.33
N LEU A 164 -10.48 -11.15 0.31
CA LEU A 164 -10.01 -10.07 1.19
C LEU A 164 -10.32 -10.35 2.66
N HIS A 165 -11.52 -10.85 2.98
CA HIS A 165 -11.85 -11.23 4.36
C HIS A 165 -10.88 -12.30 4.89
N GLN A 166 -10.66 -13.36 4.11
CA GLN A 166 -9.72 -14.43 4.48
C GLN A 166 -8.28 -13.89 4.61
N HIS A 167 -7.88 -13.01 3.71
CA HIS A 167 -6.55 -12.39 3.75
C HIS A 167 -6.33 -11.55 5.01
N PHE A 168 -7.23 -10.62 5.33
CA PHE A 168 -7.07 -9.77 6.52
C PHE A 168 -7.19 -10.56 7.83
N GLU A 169 -8.01 -11.62 7.84
CA GLU A 169 -8.13 -12.51 8.98
C GLU A 169 -6.81 -13.26 9.24
N LYS A 170 -6.23 -13.86 8.19
CA LYS A 170 -5.04 -14.72 8.27
C LYS A 170 -3.70 -13.96 8.27
N HIS A 171 -3.57 -12.94 7.43
CA HIS A 171 -2.32 -12.23 7.15
C HIS A 171 -2.32 -10.82 7.74
N GLY A 172 -3.45 -10.11 7.65
CA GLY A 172 -3.60 -8.76 8.16
C GLY A 172 -2.77 -7.69 7.43
N SER A 173 -2.13 -8.01 6.31
CA SER A 173 -1.29 -7.09 5.55
C SER A 173 -2.10 -6.27 4.53
N PRO A 174 -1.65 -5.05 4.16
CA PRO A 174 -2.23 -4.29 3.06
C PRO A 174 -2.21 -5.07 1.73
N VAL A 175 -3.21 -4.83 0.88
CA VAL A 175 -3.33 -5.45 -0.45
C VAL A 175 -3.22 -4.37 -1.52
N MET A 176 -2.44 -4.60 -2.57
CA MET A 176 -2.46 -3.73 -3.75
C MET A 176 -3.56 -4.17 -4.70
N MET A 177 -4.39 -3.23 -5.14
CA MET A 177 -5.39 -3.43 -6.19
C MET A 177 -5.03 -2.59 -7.41
N GLY A 178 -5.11 -3.19 -8.60
CA GLY A 178 -4.95 -2.49 -9.88
C GLY A 178 -6.11 -2.82 -10.81
N GLY A 179 -6.60 -1.81 -11.54
CA GLY A 179 -7.61 -1.96 -12.59
C GLY A 179 -7.03 -1.65 -13.97
N ASP A 180 -7.67 -2.17 -15.01
CA ASP A 180 -7.30 -1.93 -16.41
C ASP A 180 -7.69 -0.52 -16.86
N ARG A 181 -8.96 -0.17 -16.73
CA ARG A 181 -9.52 1.05 -17.33
C ARG A 181 -9.30 2.30 -16.49
N ASP A 182 -9.03 2.13 -15.20
CA ASP A 182 -8.73 3.24 -14.30
C ASP A 182 -7.23 3.58 -14.24
N ASN A 183 -6.36 2.73 -14.80
CA ASN A 183 -4.88 2.85 -14.75
C ASN A 183 -4.37 3.26 -13.36
N SER A 184 -5.04 2.80 -12.31
CA SER A 184 -4.91 3.36 -10.97
C SER A 184 -4.67 2.26 -9.95
N SER A 185 -3.45 2.21 -9.44
CA SER A 185 -3.15 1.41 -8.26
C SER A 185 -3.75 2.03 -7.00
N LYS A 186 -4.26 1.18 -6.11
CA LYS A 186 -4.84 1.57 -4.82
C LYS A 186 -4.42 0.59 -3.74
N GLY A 187 -4.21 1.08 -2.52
CA GLY A 187 -4.06 0.23 -1.33
C GLY A 187 -5.44 -0.15 -0.78
N ILE A 188 -5.67 -1.43 -0.54
CA ILE A 188 -6.85 -1.94 0.17
C ILE A 188 -6.41 -2.32 1.58
N LEU A 189 -7.05 -1.71 2.58
CA LEU A 189 -6.72 -1.88 4.00
C LEU A 189 -7.83 -2.56 4.79
N GLY A 190 -8.92 -2.91 4.13
CA GLY A 190 -10.03 -3.56 4.79
C GLY A 190 -11.19 -3.82 3.86
N VAL A 191 -12.08 -4.67 4.33
CA VAL A 191 -13.34 -5.02 3.67
C VAL A 191 -14.43 -5.13 4.72
N CYS A 192 -15.60 -4.59 4.39
CA CYS A 192 -16.76 -4.57 5.27
C CYS A 192 -18.00 -5.00 4.47
N SER A 193 -18.69 -6.02 4.97
CA SER A 193 -19.80 -6.68 4.32
C SER A 193 -21.06 -6.59 5.18
N GLY A 194 -22.20 -6.35 4.54
CA GLY A 194 -23.51 -6.41 5.18
C GLY A 194 -24.63 -6.52 4.16
N ASP A 195 -25.87 -6.41 4.63
CA ASP A 195 -27.06 -6.72 3.82
C ASP A 195 -27.21 -5.89 2.55
N ARG A 196 -26.60 -4.70 2.52
CA ARG A 196 -26.63 -3.78 1.37
C ARG A 196 -25.40 -3.90 0.46
N GLY A 197 -24.65 -5.00 0.58
CA GLY A 197 -23.42 -5.25 -0.16
C GLY A 197 -22.18 -4.75 0.56
N SER A 198 -21.06 -4.86 -0.13
CA SER A 198 -19.73 -4.79 0.46
C SER A 198 -19.00 -3.48 0.14
N TYR A 199 -18.05 -3.14 0.99
CA TYR A 199 -17.25 -1.92 0.93
C TYR A 199 -15.78 -2.28 1.10
N LEU A 200 -14.93 -1.62 0.31
CA LEU A 200 -13.48 -1.71 0.42
C LEU A 200 -12.94 -0.43 1.06
N LEU A 201 -12.06 -0.57 2.05
CA LEU A 201 -11.33 0.56 2.62
C LEU A 201 -10.14 0.86 1.72
N VAL A 202 -10.24 1.93 0.95
CA VAL A 202 -9.28 2.33 -0.06
C VAL A 202 -8.38 3.44 0.48
N VAL A 203 -7.08 3.28 0.26
CA VAL A 203 -6.06 4.33 0.38
C VAL A 203 -5.53 4.63 -1.01
N ASP A 204 -5.76 5.85 -1.45
CA ASP A 204 -5.45 6.32 -2.79
C ASP A 204 -4.05 6.99 -2.82
N PRO A 205 -3.07 6.43 -3.56
CA PRO A 205 -1.71 6.98 -3.62
C PRO A 205 -1.58 8.25 -4.50
N HIS A 206 -2.66 8.71 -5.15
CA HIS A 206 -2.59 9.81 -6.12
C HIS A 206 -2.56 11.20 -5.45
N TYR A 207 -2.62 11.28 -4.12
CA TYR A 207 -2.48 12.55 -3.43
C TYR A 207 -1.12 13.18 -3.74
N TYR A 208 -1.15 14.45 -4.14
CA TYR A 208 0.05 15.26 -4.35
C TYR A 208 -0.13 16.60 -3.66
N GLY A 209 0.75 16.94 -2.71
CA GLY A 209 0.67 18.19 -1.99
C GLY A 209 1.52 18.23 -0.72
N CYS A 210 1.19 19.17 0.17
CA CYS A 210 1.77 19.22 1.51
C CYS A 210 1.27 18.06 2.38
N GLN A 211 1.97 17.78 3.47
CA GLN A 211 1.48 16.81 4.45
C GLN A 211 0.12 17.27 4.98
N LEU A 212 -0.85 16.36 4.99
CA LEU A 212 -2.19 16.60 5.52
C LEU A 212 -2.37 15.81 6.81
N GLU A 213 -3.14 16.41 7.71
CA GLU A 213 -3.72 15.70 8.84
C GLU A 213 -4.61 14.55 8.35
N GLN A 214 -4.62 13.48 9.12
CA GLN A 214 -5.38 12.26 8.82
C GLN A 214 -6.86 12.53 8.51
N GLN A 215 -7.51 13.39 9.30
CA GLN A 215 -8.92 13.74 9.12
C GLN A 215 -9.17 14.45 7.77
N GLU A 216 -8.20 15.23 7.29
CA GLU A 216 -8.33 15.92 6.01
C GLU A 216 -8.12 14.97 4.83
N LEU A 217 -7.23 13.98 4.96
CA LEU A 217 -7.11 12.87 3.98
C LEU A 217 -8.43 12.11 3.84
N GLN A 218 -9.07 11.82 4.97
CA GLN A 218 -10.36 11.12 5.03
C GLN A 218 -11.49 11.96 4.44
N LYS A 219 -11.60 13.23 4.86
CA LYS A 219 -12.64 14.17 4.38
C LYS A 219 -12.58 14.40 2.88
N ARG A 220 -11.38 14.45 2.30
CA ARG A 220 -11.17 14.60 0.84
C ARG A 220 -11.33 13.29 0.08
N GLY A 221 -11.50 12.16 0.76
CA GLY A 221 -11.74 10.86 0.14
C GLY A 221 -10.48 10.14 -0.35
N TRP A 222 -9.28 10.60 0.03
CA TRP A 222 -8.01 9.88 -0.22
C TRP A 222 -7.90 8.60 0.59
N VAL A 223 -8.59 8.57 1.75
CA VAL A 223 -8.77 7.39 2.58
C VAL A 223 -10.25 7.24 2.85
N ALA A 224 -10.90 6.25 2.22
CA ALA A 224 -12.34 6.14 2.27
C ALA A 224 -12.83 4.72 2.03
N TRP A 225 -13.97 4.40 2.64
CA TRP A 225 -14.76 3.25 2.24
C TRP A 225 -15.42 3.52 0.88
N LYS A 226 -15.21 2.60 -0.07
CA LYS A 226 -15.82 2.61 -1.40
C LYS A 226 -16.70 1.39 -1.54
N ARG A 227 -17.96 1.60 -1.94
CA ARG A 227 -18.88 0.49 -2.20
C ARG A 227 -18.38 -0.31 -3.39
N VAL A 228 -18.36 -1.63 -3.31
CA VAL A 228 -17.87 -2.50 -4.40
C VAL A 228 -18.62 -2.24 -5.71
N SER A 229 -19.94 -2.05 -5.64
CA SER A 229 -20.77 -1.71 -6.81
C SER A 229 -20.53 -0.32 -7.42
N SER A 230 -19.74 0.54 -6.76
CA SER A 230 -19.32 1.84 -7.32
C SER A 230 -18.06 1.78 -8.17
N LEU A 231 -17.34 0.65 -8.14
CA LEU A 231 -16.17 0.42 -8.97
C LEU A 231 -16.61 0.18 -10.43
N ASP A 232 -15.74 0.38 -11.41
CA ASP A 232 -16.08 0.11 -12.82
C ASP A 232 -16.36 -1.39 -13.00
N GLN A 233 -17.62 -1.70 -13.30
CA GLN A 233 -18.13 -3.06 -13.45
C GLN A 233 -17.74 -3.70 -14.79
N SER A 234 -17.20 -2.89 -15.72
CA SER A 234 -16.73 -3.32 -17.04
C SER A 234 -15.21 -3.51 -17.10
N SER A 235 -14.48 -3.16 -16.03
CA SER A 235 -13.04 -3.40 -15.90
C SER A 235 -12.78 -4.75 -15.24
N PHE A 236 -11.61 -5.33 -15.50
CA PHE A 236 -11.06 -6.34 -14.60
C PHE A 236 -10.26 -5.68 -13.48
N TYR A 237 -10.06 -6.43 -12.40
CA TYR A 237 -9.19 -6.02 -11.29
C TYR A 237 -8.24 -7.14 -10.92
N ASN A 238 -7.02 -6.77 -10.58
CA ASN A 238 -6.05 -7.68 -9.99
C ASN A 238 -5.77 -7.25 -8.56
N LEU A 239 -5.59 -8.23 -7.68
CA LEU A 239 -5.19 -8.05 -6.29
C LEU A 239 -3.85 -8.75 -6.08
N CYS A 240 -2.92 -8.06 -5.43
CA CYS A 240 -1.65 -8.61 -4.95
C CYS A 240 -1.68 -8.70 -3.43
N MET A 241 -1.73 -9.93 -2.91
CA MET A 241 -1.99 -10.24 -1.51
C MET A 241 -0.76 -10.90 -0.83
N PRO A 242 0.03 -10.16 -0.04
CA PRO A 242 1.26 -10.69 0.59
C PRO A 242 0.99 -11.84 1.57
N GLN A 243 1.66 -12.99 1.40
CA GLN A 243 1.40 -14.20 2.19
C GLN A 243 2.27 -14.24 3.46
N THR A 244 1.87 -13.44 4.44
CA THR A 244 2.61 -13.19 5.70
C THR A 244 2.14 -14.04 6.88
N ALA A 245 1.69 -15.27 6.65
CA ALA A 245 1.37 -16.19 7.75
C ALA A 245 2.43 -17.29 7.77
N LYS A 246 3.00 -17.60 8.94
CA LYS A 246 3.92 -18.74 9.05
C LYS A 246 3.16 -20.00 8.63
N LYS A 247 3.78 -20.86 7.80
CA LYS A 247 3.34 -22.27 7.72
C LYS A 247 3.36 -22.79 9.16
N GLY A 248 2.23 -23.29 9.65
CA GLY A 248 2.16 -23.88 10.98
C GLY A 248 3.31 -24.86 11.14
N THR A 249 4.21 -24.55 12.07
CA THR A 249 5.23 -25.49 12.56
C THR A 249 4.56 -26.66 13.23
#